data_AF-A0A949F0K6-F1
#
_entry.id   AF-A0A949F0K6-F1
#
_cell.length_a   1.000
_cell.length_b   1.000
_cell.length_c   1.000
_cell.angle_alpha   90.00
_cell.angle_beta   90.00
_cell.angle_gamma   90.00
#
_symmetry.space_group_name_H-M   'P 1'
#
loop_
_entity.id
_entity.type
_entity.pdbx_description
1 polymer ?
#
loop_
_entity_poly.entity_id
_entity_poly.type
_entity_poly.pdbx_seq_one_letter_code
_entity_poly.pdbx_strand_id
1 'polypeptide(L)' 'MRTRRIGNYIAIDVHIEVDKDLDITQAHNISSEVEGVVKKTFGEDTFISVHSEPAP' A
#
# COMPACT_ATOMS: atom_id res chain seq x y z
N MET A 1 3.34 6.86 -8.03
CA MET A 1 4.01 5.56 -7.83
C MET A 1 5.47 5.66 -8.28
N ARG A 2 6.44 5.58 -7.36
CA ARG A 2 7.88 5.48 -7.67
C ARG A 2 8.37 4.15 -7.11
N THR A 3 8.86 3.25 -7.95
CA THR A 3 9.49 2.00 -7.50
C THR A 3 11.01 2.21 -7.45
N ARG A 4 11.64 1.90 -6.31
CA ARG A 4 13.10 1.96 -6.14
C ARG A 4 13.61 0.59 -5.73
N ARG A 5 14.53 0.02 -6.50
CA ARG A 5 15.16 -1.27 -6.18
C ARG A 5 16.27 -1.05 -5.16
N ILE A 6 16.18 -1.67 -3.99
CA ILE A 6 17.19 -1.62 -2.92
C ILE A 6 17.73 -3.04 -2.72
N GLY A 7 18.84 -3.37 -3.38
CA GLY A 7 19.40 -4.74 -3.40
C GLY A 7 18.52 -5.75 -4.15
N ASN A 8 18.46 -7.00 -3.67
CA ASN A 8 17.57 -8.05 -4.20
C ASN A 8 16.09 -7.88 -3.79
N TYR A 9 15.78 -6.88 -2.96
CA TYR A 9 14.45 -6.66 -2.41
C TYR A 9 13.73 -5.52 -3.14
N ILE A 10 12.44 -5.72 -3.39
CA ILE A 10 11.57 -4.75 -4.04
C ILE A 10 10.88 -3.95 -2.94
N ALA A 11 11.04 -2.63 -2.95
CA ALA A 11 10.34 -1.73 -2.05
C ALA A 11 9.27 -0.95 -2.85
N ILE A 12 8.02 -1.03 -2.40
CA ILE A 12 6.85 -0.43 -3.04
C ILE A 12 6.17 0.48 -2.02
N ASP A 13 6.02 1.74 -2.39
CA ASP A 13 5.32 2.74 -1.61
C ASP A 13 4.03 3.13 -2.34
N VAL A 14 2.90 2.95 -1.68
CA VAL A 14 1.56 3.20 -2.22
C VAL A 14 0.91 4.29 -1.39
N HIS A 15 0.57 5.38 -2.06
CA HIS A 15 -0.27 6.43 -1.49
C HIS A 15 -1.69 6.21 -2.00
N ILE A 16 -2.64 6.06 -1.09
CA ILE A 16 -4.06 6.01 -1.41
C ILE A 16 -4.75 7.24 -0.80
N GLU A 17 -5.53 7.92 -1.62
CA GLU A 17 -6.42 8.98 -1.17
C GLU A 17 -7.73 8.30 -0.74
N VAL A 18 -8.00 8.33 0.56
CA VAL A 18 -9.24 7.81 1.13
C VAL A 18 -10.17 8.98 1.44
N ASP A 19 -11.48 8.77 1.28
CA ASP A 19 -12.46 9.76 1.67
C ASP A 19 -12.33 10.07 3.17
N LYS A 20 -12.36 11.35 3.56
CA LYS A 20 -12.23 11.75 4.97
C LYS A 20 -13.33 11.19 5.87
N ASP A 21 -14.50 10.87 5.31
CA ASP A 21 -15.65 10.29 6.01
C ASP A 21 -15.58 8.75 6.01
N LEU A 22 -14.54 8.16 5.40
CA LEU A 22 -14.32 6.73 5.39
C LEU A 22 -13.94 6.23 6.79
N ASP A 23 -14.57 5.14 7.23
CA ASP A 23 -14.25 4.52 8.50
C ASP A 23 -12.80 4.01 8.51
N ILE A 24 -12.10 4.17 9.64
CA ILE A 24 -10.71 3.70 9.81
C ILE A 24 -10.59 2.20 9.50
N THR A 25 -11.62 1.42 9.82
CA THR A 25 -11.68 -0.02 9.52
C THR A 25 -11.72 -0.26 8.02
N GLN A 26 -12.47 0.56 7.28
CA GLN A 26 -12.53 0.48 5.82
C GLN A 26 -11.20 0.89 5.19
N ALA A 27 -10.58 1.96 5.67
CA ALA A 27 -9.24 2.37 5.23
C ALA A 27 -8.18 1.26 5.48
N HIS A 28 -8.25 0.61 6.65
CA HIS A 28 -7.39 -0.53 6.99
C HIS A 28 -7.64 -1.74 6.07
N ASN A 29 -8.91 -2.04 5.77
CA ASN A 29 -9.26 -3.13 4.85
C ASN A 29 -8.72 -2.88 3.44
N ILE A 30 -8.90 -1.66 2.92
CA ILE A 30 -8.35 -1.27 1.60
C ILE A 30 -6.82 -1.42 1.61
N SER A 31 -6.15 -0.93 2.65
CA SER A 31 -4.69 -1.03 2.78
C SER A 31 -4.22 -2.48 2.80
N SER A 32 -4.90 -3.35 3.57
CA SER A 32 -4.60 -4.78 3.65
C SER A 32 -4.79 -5.50 2.32
N GLU A 33 -5.85 -5.14 1.58
CA GLU A 33 -6.14 -5.73 0.27
C GLU A 33 -5.07 -5.35 -0.76
N VAL A 34 -4.67 -4.07 -0.78
CA VAL A 34 -3.57 -3.56 -1.62
C VAL A 34 -2.27 -4.29 -1.30
N GLU A 35 -1.93 -4.43 -0.02
CA GLU A 35 -0.72 -5.14 0.41
C GLU A 35 -0.72 -6.60 -0.08
N GLY A 36 -1.87 -7.30 0.04
CA GLY A 36 -2.02 -8.68 -0.44
C GLY A 36 -1.83 -8.83 -1.95
N VAL A 37 -2.42 -7.95 -2.75
CA VAL A 37 -2.28 -7.96 -4.22
C VAL A 37 -0.83 -7.69 -4.63
N VAL A 38 -0.17 -6.75 -3.96
CA VAL A 38 1.22 -6.38 -4.24
C VAL A 38 2.17 -7.51 -3.84
N LYS A 39 2.01 -8.14 -2.66
CA LYS A 39 2.78 -9.33 -2.27
C LYS A 39 2.60 -10.48 -3.26
N LYS A 40 1.38 -10.72 -3.74
CA LYS A 40 1.10 -11.79 -4.71
C LYS A 40 1.76 -11.54 -6.07
N THR A 41 1.97 -10.28 -6.44
CA THR A 41 2.54 -9.89 -7.74
C THR A 41 4.07 -9.82 -7.69
N PHE A 42 4.65 -9.34 -6.59
CA PHE A 42 6.09 -9.06 -6.48
C PHE A 42 6.86 -10.05 -5.57
N GLY A 43 6.15 -10.91 -4.84
CA GLY A 43 6.71 -11.88 -3.89
C GLY A 43 6.59 -11.43 -2.44
N GLU A 44 6.61 -12.39 -1.50
CA GLU A 44 6.42 -12.12 -0.06
C GLU A 44 7.57 -11.32 0.56
N ASP A 45 8.76 -11.37 -0.03
CA ASP A 45 9.94 -10.57 0.36
C ASP A 45 9.84 -9.09 -0.03
N THR A 46 8.73 -8.67 -0.63
CA THR A 46 8.51 -7.27 -1.04
C THR A 46 8.15 -6.42 0.16
N PHE A 47 8.90 -5.34 0.37
CA PHE A 47 8.60 -4.36 1.41
C PHE A 47 7.54 -3.39 0.88
N ILE A 48 6.36 -3.40 1.48
CA ILE A 48 5.21 -2.62 1.01
C ILE A 48 4.80 -1.66 2.12
N SER A 49 4.73 -0.38 1.80
CA SER A 49 4.20 0.65 2.70
C SER A 49 2.98 1.27 2.04
N VAL A 50 1.85 1.26 2.75
CA VAL A 50 0.60 1.88 2.30
C VAL A 50 0.32 3.09 3.20
N HIS A 51 0.39 4.28 2.63
CA HIS A 51 -0.03 5.51 3.29
C HIS A 51 -1.41 5.91 2.81
N SER A 52 -2.35 5.98 3.74
CA SER A 52 -3.69 6.51 3.50
C SER A 52 -3.70 7.98 3.88
N GLU A 53 -3.87 8.87 2.91
CA GLU A 53 -4.08 10.30 3.15
C GLU A 53 -5.57 10.62 2.98
N PRO A 54 -6.21 11.31 3.94
CA PRO A 54 -7.60 11.72 3.80
C PRO A 54 -7.70 12.86 2.77
N ALA A 55 -8.47 12.62 1.71
CA ALA A 55 -8.82 13.64 0.71
C ALA A 55 -10.18 14.28 1.03
N PRO A 56 -10.34 15.60 0.76
CA PRO A 56 -11.50 16.39 1.17
C PRO A 56 -12.80 16.13 0.39
#